data_AF-A0A917C0Q1-F1
#
_entry.id   AF-A0A917C0Q1-F1
#
_cell.length_a   1.000
_cell.length_b   1.000
_cell.length_c   1.000
_cell.angle_alpha   90.00
_cell.angle_beta   90.00
_cell.angle_gamma   90.00
#
_symmetry.space_group_name_H-M   'P 1'
#
loop_
_entity.id
_entity.type
_entity.pdbx_description
1 polymer ?
#
loop_
_entity_poly.entity_id
_entity_poly.type
_entity_poly.pdbx_seq_one_letter_code
_entity_poly.pdbx_strand_id
1 'polypeptide(L)' 'MSIDRFIIKKLDNCHEERTRLNLVKLFKLRIQKAEKAEKGSPKTG' A
#
# COMPACT_ATOMS: atom_id res chain seq x y z
N MET A 1 -0.26 -11.27 -10.57
CA MET A 1 0.93 -10.52 -10.12
C MET A 1 0.51 -9.53 -9.04
N SER A 2 1.02 -9.66 -7.82
CA SER A 2 0.59 -8.80 -6.70
C SER A 2 1.14 -7.38 -6.85
N ILE A 3 0.28 -6.39 -6.57
CA ILE A 3 0.60 -4.96 -6.60
C ILE A 3 1.82 -4.64 -5.72
N ASP A 4 2.00 -5.38 -4.61
CA ASP A 4 3.10 -5.24 -3.68
C ASP A 4 4.47 -5.42 -4.36
N ARG A 5 4.61 -6.44 -5.22
CA ARG A 5 5.84 -6.70 -5.98
C ARG A 5 6.11 -5.62 -7.01
N PHE A 6 5.05 -5.03 -7.59
CA PHE A 6 5.18 -3.90 -8.51
C PHE A 6 5.65 -2.63 -7.79
N ILE A 7 5.15 -2.37 -6.58
CA ILE A 7 5.56 -1.22 -5.78
C ILE A 7 7.02 -1.37 -5.34
N ILE A 8 7.45 -2.55 -4.87
CA ILE A 8 8.85 -2.80 -4.50
C ILE A 8 9.77 -2.61 -5.72
N LYS A 9 9.41 -3.19 -6.87
CA LYS A 9 10.23 -3.09 -8.09
C LYS A 9 10.27 -1.66 -8.66
N LYS A 10 9.17 -0.89 -8.50
CA LYS A 10 9.17 0.55 -8.82
C LYS A 10 9.99 1.36 -7.83
N LEU A 11 9.94 1.05 -6.54
CA LEU A 11 10.76 1.74 -5.53
C LEU A 11 12.25 1.54 -5.79
N ASP A 12 12.64 0.33 -6.21
CA ASP A 12 14.02 -0.03 -6.54
C ASP A 12 14.56 0.72 -7.75
N ASN A 13 13.74 0.92 -8.80
CA ASN A 13 14.16 1.60 -10.03
C ASN A 13 13.83 3.10 -10.07
N CYS A 14 13.08 3.63 -9.10
CA CYS A 14 12.63 5.02 -9.13
C CYS A 14 13.65 5.95 -8.45
N HIS A 15 14.47 6.60 -9.28
CA HIS A 15 15.35 7.70 -8.88
C HIS A 15 14.59 9.02 -8.56
N GLU A 16 13.28 9.05 -8.77
CA GLU A 16 12.45 10.23 -8.60
C GLU A 16 11.83 10.26 -7.19
N GLU A 17 12.39 11.10 -6.31
CA GLU A 17 12.01 11.17 -4.89
C GLU A 17 10.52 11.44 -4.67
N ARG A 18 9.90 12.27 -5.51
CA ARG A 18 8.45 12.56 -5.46
C ARG A 18 7.60 11.34 -5.72
N THR A 19 7.97 10.55 -6.74
CA THR A 19 7.22 9.35 -7.12
C THR A 19 7.38 8.26 -6.07
N ARG A 20 8.57 8.14 -5.45
CA ARG A 20 8.80 7.27 -4.28
C ARG A 20 7.90 7.64 -3.10
N LEU A 21 7.84 8.91 -2.72
CA LEU A 21 6.98 9.38 -1.63
C LEU A 21 5.50 9.13 -1.91
N ASN A 22 5.06 9.34 -3.16
CA ASN A 22 3.68 9.11 -3.55
C ASN A 22 3.30 7.62 -3.51
N LEU A 23 4.21 6.74 -3.92
CA LEU A 23 4.03 5.28 -3.83
C LEU A 23 3.95 4.79 -2.37
N VAL A 24 4.84 5.27 -1.51
CA VAL A 24 4.82 4.94 -0.07
C VAL A 24 3.52 5.43 0.57
N LYS A 25 3.05 6.64 0.21
CA LYS A 25 1.78 7.19 0.71
C LYS A 25 0.58 6.37 0.24
N LEU A 26 0.55 5.96 -1.02
CA LEU A 26 -0.47 5.04 -1.56
C LEU A 26 -0.45 3.68 -0.86
N PHE A 27 0.74 3.13 -0.61
CA PHE A 27 0.89 1.86 0.08
C PHE A 27 0.37 1.94 1.53
N LYS A 28 0.73 3.01 2.25
CA LYS A 28 0.23 3.26 3.60
C LYS A 28 -1.29 3.41 3.63
N LEU A 29 -1.89 4.11 2.65
CA LEU A 29 -3.35 4.23 2.52
C LEU A 29 -4.03 2.88 2.25
N ARG A 30 -3.41 2.02 1.44
CA ARG A 30 -3.91 0.67 1.18
C ARG A 30 -3.91 -0.19 2.43
N ILE A 31 -2.82 -0.16 3.21
CA ILE A 31 -2.73 -0.86 4.51
C ILE A 31 -3.79 -0.33 5.46
N GLN A 32 -3.88 0.99 5.66
CA GLN A 32 -4.89 1.57 6.54
C GLN A 32 -6.33 1.21 6.12
N LYS A 33 -6.59 1.15 4.81
CA LYS A 33 -7.90 0.76 4.29
C LYS A 33 -8.18 -0.74 4.53
N ALA A 34 -7.17 -1.59 4.37
CA ALA A 34 -7.26 -3.01 4.69
C ALA A 34 -7.46 -3.24 6.19
N GLU A 35 -6.65 -2.59 7.05
CA GLU A 35 -6.81 -2.62 8.51
C GLU A 35 -8.18 -2.10 8.96
N LYS A 36 -8.70 -1.05 8.31
CA LYS A 36 -10.03 -0.52 8.61
C LYS A 36 -11.15 -1.44 8.12
N ALA A 37 -10.96 -2.13 6.99
CA ALA A 37 -11.92 -3.14 6.52
C ALA A 37 -11.91 -4.39 7.42
N GLU A 38 -10.74 -4.76 7.94
CA GLU A 38 -10.58 -5.86 8.90
C GLU A 38 -11.14 -5.52 10.29
N LYS A 39 -10.98 -4.27 10.75
CA LYS A 39 -11.63 -3.80 11.99
C LYS A 39 -13.11 -3.45 11.83
N GLY A 40 -13.56 -3.21 10.60
CA GLY A 40 -14.93 -2.82 10.26
C GLY A 40 -15.85 -3.99 9.90
N SER A 41 -15.36 -5.23 9.93
CA SER A 41 -16.23 -6.39 9.96
C SER A 41 -16.70 -6.58 11.41
N PRO A 42 -17.97 -6.32 11.77
CA PRO A 42 -18.48 -6.82 13.02
C PRO A 42 -18.24 -8.33 13.03
N LYS A 43 -17.44 -8.80 13.98
CA LYS A 43 -17.39 -10.21 14.34
C LYS A 43 -18.78 -10.60 14.87
N THR A 44 -19.65 -11.01 13.96
CA THR A 44 -20.73 -11.93 14.29
C THR A 44 -20.13 -13.32 14.13
N GLY A 45 -19.73 -13.92 15.25
CA GLY A 45 -19.12 -15.23 15.35
C GLY A 45 -18.59 -15.45 16.74
#